data_AF-E3CPW5-F1
#
_entry.id   AF-E3CPW5-F1
#
_cell.length_a   1.000
_cell.length_b   1.000
_cell.length_c   1.000
_cell.angle_alpha   90.00
_cell.angle_beta   90.00
_cell.angle_gamma   90.00
#
_symmetry.space_group_name_H-M   'P 1'
#
loop_
_entity.id
_entity.type
_entity.pdbx_description
1 polymer ?
#
loop_
_entity_poly.entity_id
_entity_poly.type
_entity_poly.pdbx_seq_one_letter_code
_entity_poly.pdbx_strand_id
1 'polypeptide(L)'
;MVEKFDIKQLRYFAMTKRLNFLIGSGASVPAIPLMSSFRSNDISDEEANNFLSDKIKEVSKKVLEDTSKASDEENIKAVLKRYSEFIKVILQLLYHANSRQVTKNINIFTTNYDLFIEKSLDELMKYESFVLMMEVMGILTGF
;
A
#
# COMPACT_ATOMS: atom_id res chain seq x y z
N MET A 1 22.24 -24.42 -6.91
CA MET A 1 23.03 -23.30 -6.35
C MET A 1 22.24 -22.03 -6.64
N VAL A 2 21.57 -21.45 -5.66
CA VAL A 2 20.81 -20.21 -5.87
C VAL A 2 21.83 -19.08 -5.92
N GLU A 3 21.97 -18.41 -7.05
CA GLU A 3 22.82 -17.22 -7.16
C GLU A 3 22.46 -16.22 -6.08
N LYS A 4 23.46 -15.68 -5.38
CA LYS A 4 23.26 -14.60 -4.42
C LYS A 4 22.66 -13.41 -5.16
N PHE A 5 21.42 -13.08 -4.82
CA PHE A 5 20.70 -11.94 -5.38
C PHE A 5 21.39 -10.63 -4.96
N ASP A 6 21.90 -9.86 -5.93
CA ASP A 6 22.54 -8.56 -5.70
C ASP A 6 21.53 -7.41 -5.82
N ILE A 7 21.58 -6.45 -4.90
CA ILE A 7 20.76 -5.21 -4.91
C ILE A 7 20.93 -4.45 -6.23
N LYS A 8 22.12 -4.49 -6.84
CA LYS A 8 22.35 -3.86 -8.15
C LYS A 8 21.53 -4.53 -9.26
N GLN A 9 21.41 -5.86 -9.22
CA GLN A 9 20.59 -6.60 -10.18
C GLN A 9 19.11 -6.30 -9.98
N LEU A 10 18.62 -6.22 -8.73
CA LEU A 10 17.25 -5.80 -8.44
C LEU A 10 16.94 -4.44 -9.06
N ARG A 11 17.82 -3.44 -8.83
CA ARG A 11 17.65 -2.10 -9.38
C ARG A 11 17.63 -2.12 -10.91
N TYR A 12 18.53 -2.90 -11.52
CA TYR A 12 18.56 -3.06 -12.97
C TYR A 12 17.24 -3.66 -13.51
N PHE A 13 16.72 -4.72 -12.91
CA PHE A 13 15.45 -5.30 -13.32
C PHE A 13 14.27 -4.36 -13.09
N ALA A 14 14.25 -3.63 -11.97
CA ALA A 14 13.20 -2.66 -11.68
C ALA A 14 13.13 -1.51 -12.69
N MET A 15 14.26 -1.13 -13.31
CA MET A 15 14.31 -0.07 -14.32
C MET A 15 14.09 -0.58 -15.76
N THR A 16 14.30 -1.87 -16.02
CA THR A 16 14.30 -2.46 -17.38
C THR A 16 13.12 -3.40 -17.65
N LYS A 17 12.32 -3.71 -16.63
CA LYS A 17 11.13 -4.57 -16.73
C LYS A 17 9.89 -3.82 -16.27
N ARG A 18 8.71 -4.30 -16.70
CA ARG A 18 7.44 -3.81 -16.18
C ARG A 18 7.25 -4.29 -14.74
N LEU A 19 6.99 -3.35 -13.83
CA LEU A 19 6.80 -3.63 -12.41
C LEU A 19 5.31 -3.85 -12.11
N ASN A 20 5.05 -4.94 -11.37
CA ASN A 20 3.74 -5.26 -10.82
C ASN A 20 3.94 -5.49 -9.31
N PHE A 21 3.26 -4.70 -8.48
CA PHE A 21 3.32 -4.83 -7.03
C PHE A 21 2.04 -5.47 -6.53
N LEU A 22 2.16 -6.45 -5.65
CA LEU A 22 1.06 -6.97 -4.86
C LEU A 22 1.30 -6.58 -3.40
N ILE A 23 0.43 -5.73 -2.85
CA ILE A 23 0.48 -5.24 -1.48
C ILE A 23 -0.54 -6.02 -0.65
N GLY A 24 -0.05 -6.66 0.40
CA GLY A 24 -0.87 -7.38 1.37
C GLY A 24 -1.26 -6.51 2.56
N SER A 25 -2.28 -6.93 3.31
CA SER A 25 -2.76 -6.25 4.53
C SER A 25 -1.69 -6.05 5.62
N GLY A 26 -0.62 -6.84 5.61
CA GLY A 26 0.53 -6.66 6.50
C GLY A 26 1.28 -5.33 6.30
N ALA A 27 1.19 -4.71 5.13
CA ALA A 27 1.81 -3.41 4.88
C ALA A 27 1.16 -2.27 5.69
N SER A 28 -0.11 -2.43 6.07
CA SER A 28 -0.87 -1.45 6.84
C SER A 28 -0.71 -1.61 8.36
N VAL A 29 0.04 -2.62 8.83
CA VAL A 29 0.29 -2.86 10.27
C VAL A 29 1.36 -1.87 10.78
N PRO A 30 1.17 -1.23 11.96
CA PRO A 30 0.13 -1.47 12.97
C PRO A 30 -1.13 -0.59 12.88
N ALA A 31 -1.28 0.25 11.85
CA ALA A 31 -2.43 1.15 11.74
C ALA A 31 -3.75 0.41 11.49
N ILE A 32 -3.73 -0.60 10.62
CA ILE A 32 -4.85 -1.51 10.38
C ILE A 32 -4.40 -2.93 10.79
N PRO A 33 -5.08 -3.55 11.77
CA PRO A 33 -4.79 -4.93 12.16
C PRO A 33 -5.16 -5.94 11.07
N LEU A 34 -4.52 -7.11 11.13
CA LEU A 34 -4.78 -8.21 10.20
C LEU A 34 -6.18 -8.79 10.46
N MET A 35 -6.81 -9.33 9.41
CA MET A 35 -8.08 -10.07 9.55
C MET A 35 -7.94 -11.23 10.54
N SER A 36 -6.77 -11.88 10.59
CA SER A 36 -6.46 -12.94 11.56
C SER A 36 -6.50 -12.47 13.02
N SER A 37 -6.33 -11.17 13.28
CA SER A 37 -6.45 -10.60 14.63
C SER A 37 -7.89 -10.55 15.14
N PHE A 38 -8.88 -10.62 14.23
CA PHE A 38 -10.30 -10.64 14.58
C PHE A 38 -10.93 -12.02 14.43
N ARG A 39 -10.23 -13.01 13.91
CA ARG A 39 -10.74 -14.38 13.86
C ARG A 39 -10.53 -15.05 15.22
N SER A 40 -11.63 -15.46 15.83
CA SER A 40 -11.64 -16.35 17.01
C SER A 40 -12.54 -17.55 16.68
N ASN A 41 -12.33 -18.68 17.34
CA ASN A 41 -13.19 -19.86 17.16
C ASN A 41 -14.67 -19.59 17.53
N ASP A 42 -14.94 -18.50 18.25
CA ASP A 42 -16.25 -18.15 18.79
C ASP A 42 -17.01 -17.09 17.98
N ILE A 43 -16.44 -16.57 16.88
CA ILE A 43 -17.07 -15.52 16.06
C ILE A 43 -17.16 -15.94 14.59
N SER A 44 -18.28 -15.60 13.96
CA SER A 44 -18.52 -15.84 12.53
C SER A 44 -17.56 -15.01 11.68
N ASP A 45 -17.25 -15.52 10.48
CA ASP A 45 -16.48 -14.80 9.47
C ASP A 45 -17.11 -13.46 9.11
N GLU A 46 -18.45 -13.40 9.14
CA GLU A 46 -19.20 -12.17 8.90
C GLU A 46 -19.02 -11.14 10.02
N GLU A 47 -18.98 -11.59 11.28
CA GLU A 47 -18.75 -10.72 12.43
C GLU A 47 -17.31 -10.18 12.44
N ALA A 48 -16.33 -11.05 12.16
CA ALA A 48 -14.93 -10.63 12.02
C ALA A 48 -14.75 -9.59 10.90
N ASN A 49 -15.47 -9.75 9.78
CA ASN A 49 -15.48 -8.79 8.68
C ASN A 49 -16.09 -7.45 9.08
N ASN A 50 -17.18 -7.46 9.85
CA ASN A 50 -17.81 -6.24 10.35
C ASN A 50 -16.88 -5.47 11.29
N PHE A 51 -16.22 -6.16 12.24
CA PHE A 51 -15.23 -5.52 13.12
C PHE A 51 -14.07 -4.89 12.36
N LEU A 52 -13.54 -5.60 11.35
CA LEU A 52 -12.47 -5.08 10.49
C LEU A 52 -12.95 -3.85 9.70
N SER A 53 -14.16 -3.91 9.12
CA SER A 53 -14.76 -2.81 8.37
C SER A 53 -14.93 -1.56 9.23
N ASP A 54 -15.42 -1.70 10.46
CA ASP A 54 -15.59 -0.59 11.38
C ASP A 54 -14.24 -0.02 11.83
N LYS A 55 -13.23 -0.87 12.03
CA LYS A 55 -11.87 -0.39 12.32
C LYS A 55 -11.26 0.38 11.15
N ILE A 56 -11.46 -0.09 9.93
CA ILE A 56 -11.02 0.60 8.72
C ILE A 56 -11.71 1.95 8.61
N LYS A 57 -13.04 2.04 8.82
CA LYS A 57 -13.76 3.33 8.81
C LYS A 57 -13.22 4.31 9.87
N GLU A 58 -12.92 3.82 11.06
CA GLU A 58 -12.33 4.62 12.15
C GLU A 58 -10.97 5.20 11.73
N VAL A 59 -10.08 4.34 11.22
CA VAL A 59 -8.75 4.76 10.74
C VAL A 59 -8.89 5.72 9.55
N SER A 60 -9.78 5.44 8.61
CA SER A 60 -10.03 6.28 7.45
C SER A 60 -10.47 7.68 7.84
N LYS A 61 -11.40 7.80 8.80
CA LYS A 61 -11.83 9.09 9.32
C LYS A 61 -10.66 9.87 9.93
N LYS A 62 -9.79 9.20 10.70
CA LYS A 62 -8.58 9.80 11.29
C LYS A 62 -7.52 10.20 10.26
N VAL A 63 -7.41 9.49 9.14
CA VAL A 63 -6.50 9.84 8.03
C VAL A 63 -6.99 11.08 7.27
N LEU A 64 -8.32 11.27 7.20
CA LEU A 64 -8.95 12.41 6.54
C LEU A 64 -8.99 13.67 7.42
N GLU A 65 -9.25 13.52 8.72
CA GLU A 65 -9.15 14.62 9.69
C GLU A 65 -7.67 14.93 9.93
N ASP A 66 -7.19 16.10 9.48
CA ASP A 66 -5.76 16.46 9.52
C ASP A 66 -5.10 16.06 10.85
N THR A 67 -4.18 15.09 10.78
CA THR A 67 -3.44 14.40 11.86
C THR A 67 -2.55 15.31 12.74
N SER A 68 -2.80 16.61 12.75
CA SER A 68 -2.07 17.62 13.50
C SER A 68 -2.32 17.60 15.02
N LYS A 69 -3.27 16.82 15.54
CA LYS A 69 -3.78 17.03 16.92
C LYS A 69 -3.76 15.85 17.92
N ALA A 70 -3.44 14.61 17.56
CA ALA A 70 -3.49 13.51 18.53
C ALA A 70 -2.19 12.70 18.62
N SER A 71 -1.72 12.49 19.85
CA SER A 71 -0.59 11.62 20.22
C SER A 71 -0.86 10.13 19.95
N ASP A 72 -2.12 9.74 19.80
CA ASP A 72 -2.53 8.34 19.57
C ASP A 72 -2.42 7.91 18.09
N GLU A 73 -1.98 8.80 17.20
CA GLU A 73 -1.93 8.57 15.75
C GLU A 73 -0.53 8.22 15.23
N GLU A 74 0.45 7.99 16.11
CA GLU A 74 1.83 7.71 15.71
C GLU A 74 1.93 6.51 14.76
N ASN A 75 1.11 5.47 15.02
CA ASN A 75 1.00 4.30 14.15
C ASN A 75 0.47 4.63 12.75
N ILE A 76 -0.58 5.45 12.66
CA ILE A 76 -1.20 5.87 11.41
C ILE A 76 -0.21 6.71 10.59
N LYS A 77 0.45 7.68 11.25
CA LYS A 77 1.50 8.51 10.63
C LYS A 77 2.69 7.69 10.16
N ALA A 78 3.13 6.72 10.96
CA ALA A 78 4.24 5.86 10.62
C ALA A 78 3.92 5.00 9.38
N VAL A 79 2.72 4.43 9.32
CA VAL A 79 2.25 3.67 8.15
C VAL A 79 2.14 4.59 6.93
N LEU A 80 1.45 5.73 7.05
CA LEU A 80 1.34 6.70 5.95
C LEU A 80 2.71 7.13 5.42
N LYS A 81 3.67 7.40 6.31
CA LYS A 81 5.05 7.75 5.92
C LYS A 81 5.73 6.63 5.15
N ARG A 82 5.56 5.36 5.55
CA ARG A 82 6.12 4.20 4.82
C ARG A 82 5.53 4.09 3.42
N TYR A 83 4.22 4.27 3.26
CA TYR A 83 3.58 4.29 1.94
C TYR A 83 4.10 5.45 1.09
N SER A 84 4.19 6.66 1.65
CA SER A 84 4.72 7.82 0.94
C SER A 84 6.18 7.62 0.51
N GLU A 85 7.04 7.04 1.35
CA GLU A 85 8.43 6.70 1.00
C GLU A 85 8.49 5.61 -0.08
N PHE A 86 7.65 4.58 0.01
CA PHE A 86 7.57 3.52 -0.98
C PHE A 86 7.18 4.05 -2.36
N ILE A 87 6.13 4.87 -2.44
CA ILE A 87 5.70 5.49 -3.70
C ILE A 87 6.79 6.44 -4.22
N LYS A 88 7.47 7.22 -3.37
CA LYS A 88 8.62 8.05 -3.79
C LYS A 88 9.72 7.23 -4.44
N VAL A 89 10.08 6.08 -3.87
CA VAL A 89 11.09 5.18 -4.45
C VAL A 89 10.63 4.66 -5.81
N ILE A 90 9.35 4.27 -5.93
CA ILE A 90 8.76 3.86 -7.19
C ILE A 90 8.86 4.98 -8.24
N LEU A 91 8.51 6.21 -7.89
CA LEU A 91 8.58 7.36 -8.80
C LEU A 91 10.02 7.63 -9.24
N GLN A 92 10.99 7.53 -8.33
CA GLN A 92 12.41 7.65 -8.67
C GLN A 92 12.87 6.57 -9.66
N LEU A 93 12.42 5.32 -9.47
CA LEU A 93 12.71 4.23 -10.40
C LEU A 93 12.12 4.50 -11.80
N LEU A 94 10.87 4.98 -11.87
CA LEU A 94 10.22 5.37 -13.12
C LEU A 94 10.87 6.58 -13.80
N TYR A 95 11.36 7.53 -13.01
CA TYR A 95 12.06 8.70 -13.53
C TYR A 95 13.36 8.30 -14.21
N HIS A 96 14.10 7.37 -13.60
CA HIS A 96 15.35 6.85 -14.15
C HIS A 96 15.16 5.77 -15.23
N ALA A 97 14.00 5.14 -15.31
CA ALA A 97 13.70 4.15 -16.34
C ALA A 97 13.65 4.80 -17.73
N ASN A 98 14.32 4.17 -18.70
CA ASN A 98 14.35 4.67 -20.07
C ASN A 98 13.01 4.40 -20.76
N SER A 99 12.25 5.47 -21.03
CA SER A 99 10.90 5.40 -21.62
C SER A 99 10.85 4.75 -23.00
N ARG A 100 11.99 4.64 -23.70
CA ARG A 100 12.07 3.94 -24.99
C ARG A 100 12.13 2.42 -24.86
N GLN A 101 12.53 1.91 -23.69
CA GLN A 101 12.66 0.46 -23.44
C GLN A 101 11.51 -0.10 -22.59
N VAL A 102 10.98 0.69 -21.65
CA VAL A 102 9.89 0.27 -20.77
C VAL A 102 8.87 1.40 -20.66
N THR A 103 7.60 1.05 -20.76
CA THR A 103 6.49 1.98 -20.48
C THR A 103 6.57 2.43 -19.03
N LYS A 104 6.44 3.74 -18.76
CA LYS A 104 6.42 4.30 -17.39
C LYS A 104 5.08 4.02 -16.69
N ASN A 105 4.64 2.76 -16.70
CA ASN A 105 3.44 2.30 -16.05
C ASN A 105 3.79 1.28 -14.97
N ILE A 106 3.07 1.35 -13.86
CA ILE A 106 3.19 0.42 -12.74
C ILE A 106 1.78 0.00 -12.37
N ASN A 107 1.63 -1.30 -12.16
CA ASN A 107 0.40 -1.87 -11.67
C ASN A 107 0.58 -2.16 -10.18
N ILE A 108 -0.31 -1.60 -9.36
CA ILE A 108 -0.37 -1.90 -7.94
C ILE A 108 -1.68 -2.64 -7.67
N PHE A 109 -1.54 -3.86 -7.18
CA PHE A 109 -2.62 -4.71 -6.71
C PHE A 109 -2.62 -4.69 -5.19
N THR A 110 -3.78 -4.49 -4.56
CA THR A 110 -3.92 -4.54 -3.11
C THR A 110 -4.98 -5.56 -2.68
N THR A 111 -4.71 -6.28 -1.60
CA THR A 111 -5.66 -7.25 -1.00
C THR A 111 -6.74 -6.60 -0.14
N ASN A 112 -6.54 -5.35 0.25
CA ASN A 112 -7.44 -4.56 1.10
C ASN A 112 -7.62 -3.15 0.52
N TYR A 113 -8.74 -2.49 0.84
CA TYR A 113 -8.89 -1.08 0.52
C TYR A 113 -7.87 -0.28 1.34
N ASP A 114 -6.97 0.41 0.66
CA ASP A 114 -5.79 1.02 1.28
C ASP A 114 -5.79 2.54 1.06
N LEU A 115 -6.51 3.25 1.94
CA LEU A 115 -6.58 4.71 1.94
C LEU A 115 -5.17 5.34 2.11
N PHE A 116 -4.20 4.62 2.68
CA PHE A 116 -2.83 5.13 2.79
C PHE A 116 -2.19 5.33 1.42
N ILE A 117 -2.43 4.42 0.47
CA ILE A 117 -1.93 4.59 -0.91
C ILE A 117 -2.54 5.85 -1.52
N GLU A 118 -3.86 6.03 -1.42
CA GLU A 118 -4.55 7.20 -1.98
C GLU A 118 -4.06 8.51 -1.36
N LYS A 119 -3.96 8.55 -0.02
CA LYS A 119 -3.49 9.73 0.71
C LYS A 119 -2.03 10.07 0.38
N SER A 120 -1.16 9.06 0.35
CA SER A 120 0.24 9.24 -0.04
C SER A 120 0.38 9.73 -1.48
N LEU A 121 -0.45 9.25 -2.40
CA LEU A 121 -0.47 9.71 -3.78
C LEU A 121 -0.96 11.15 -3.90
N ASP A 122 -2.04 11.51 -3.22
CA ASP A 122 -2.57 12.89 -3.19
C ASP A 122 -1.51 13.89 -2.67
N GLU A 123 -0.76 13.51 -1.63
CA GLU A 123 0.36 14.32 -1.13
C GLU A 123 1.49 14.48 -2.16
N LEU A 124 1.78 13.44 -2.93
CA LEU A 124 2.86 13.45 -3.93
C LEU A 124 2.47 14.12 -5.25
N MET A 125 1.20 13.99 -5.66
CA MET A 125 0.66 14.62 -6.87
C MET A 125 0.70 16.15 -6.82
N LYS A 126 0.79 16.73 -5.61
CA LYS A 126 1.04 18.18 -5.44
C LYS A 126 2.38 18.64 -6.01
N TYR A 127 3.33 17.72 -6.19
CA TYR A 127 4.70 18.03 -6.60
C TYR A 127 5.06 17.44 -7.98
N GLU A 128 4.44 16.32 -8.39
CA GLU A 128 4.80 15.59 -9.61
C GLU A 128 3.55 15.03 -10.33
N SER A 129 3.50 15.15 -11.66
CA SER A 129 2.41 14.57 -12.49
C SER A 129 2.75 13.17 -12.98
N PHE A 130 1.97 12.16 -12.61
CA PHE A 130 2.15 10.78 -13.07
C PHE A 130 0.79 10.05 -13.20
N VAL A 131 0.76 8.95 -13.96
CA VAL A 131 -0.42 8.10 -14.15
C VAL A 131 -0.18 6.76 -13.46
N LEU A 132 -1.02 6.43 -12.48
CA LEU A 132 -0.96 5.17 -11.75
C LEU A 132 -2.30 4.44 -11.88
N MET A 133 -2.24 3.15 -12.17
CA MET A 133 -3.42 2.29 -12.24
C MET A 133 -3.41 1.38 -11.01
N MET A 134 -4.44 1.50 -10.18
CA MET A 134 -4.62 0.71 -8.96
C MET A 134 -5.82 -0.21 -9.13
N GLU A 135 -5.66 -1.47 -8.76
CA GLU A 135 -6.73 -2.46 -8.74
C GLU A 135 -6.83 -3.07 -7.35
N VAL A 136 -8.03 -3.00 -6.76
CA VAL A 136 -8.31 -3.68 -5.50
C VAL A 136 -8.77 -5.09 -5.84
N MET A 137 -7.95 -6.06 -5.47
CA MET A 137 -8.23 -7.46 -5.70
C MET A 137 -9.21 -7.91 -4.61
N GLY A 138 -10.52 -7.77 -4.89
CA GLY A 138 -11.59 -8.17 -3.98
C GLY A 138 -11.61 -9.69 -3.80
N ILE A 139 -10.82 -10.21 -2.87
CA ILE A 139 -10.85 -11.64 -2.49
C ILE A 139 -11.90 -11.90 -1.39
N LEU A 140 -12.68 -10.88 -0.98
CA LEU A 140 -13.71 -11.01 0.07
C LEU A 140 -15.07 -11.58 -0.41
N THR A 141 -15.15 -12.25 -1.56
CA THR A 141 -16.39 -12.94 -2.01
C THR A 141 -16.22 -14.44 -2.24
N GLY A 142 -15.17 -15.07 -1.70
CA GLY A 142 -14.96 -16.49 -1.94
C GLY A 142 -14.19 -17.21 -0.85
N PHE A 143 -14.71 -17.22 0.39
CA PHE A 143 -14.57 -18.33 1.34
C PHE A 143 -15.80 -18.35 2.26
#